data_AF-A0A520C7R2-F1
#
_entry.id   AF-A0A520C7R2-F1
#
_cell.length_a   1.000
_cell.length_b   1.000
_cell.length_c   1.000
_cell.angle_alpha   90.00
_cell.angle_beta   90.00
_cell.angle_gamma   90.00
#
_symmetry.space_group_name_H-M   'P 1'
#
loop_
_entity.id
_entity.type
_entity.pdbx_description
1 polymer ?
#
loop_
_entity_poly.entity_id
_entity_poly.type
_entity_poly.pdbx_seq_one_letter_code
_entity_poly.pdbx_strand_id
1 'polypeptide(L)'
;MSSIRTFSIKRAVFVFIAVYCLFSVKTFAEGSKDLYPSGVAGNRAVIYSSTDAGTAGAAFPFVTQGTHYAYVMAGESITASSSSQNVNGGRVRLTAPDGSVYNSAGNDIGRIWIRPLLGAMPNR
;
A
#
# COMPACT_ATOMS: atom_id res chain seq x y z
N MET A 1 2.50 4.52 -58.69
CA MET A 1 1.93 3.48 -57.79
C MET A 1 2.89 2.97 -56.71
N SER A 2 4.12 3.49 -56.54
CA SER A 2 5.06 3.01 -55.50
C SER A 2 4.91 3.69 -54.13
N SER A 3 4.36 4.90 -54.05
CA SER A 3 4.34 5.70 -52.80
C SER A 3 3.35 5.18 -51.72
N ILE A 4 2.20 4.65 -52.14
CA ILE A 4 1.13 4.18 -51.23
C ILE A 4 1.53 2.90 -50.47
N ARG A 5 2.28 1.99 -51.10
CA ARG A 5 2.74 0.74 -50.45
C ARG A 5 3.80 0.99 -49.38
N THR A 6 4.71 1.94 -49.62
CA THR A 6 5.77 2.30 -48.67
C THR A 6 5.24 2.99 -47.42
N PHE A 7 4.15 3.76 -47.54
CA PHE A 7 3.50 4.44 -46.42
C PHE A 7 2.79 3.47 -45.45
N SER A 8 2.14 2.42 -45.98
CA SER A 8 1.56 1.34 -45.17
C SER A 8 2.61 0.49 -44.45
N ILE A 9 3.74 0.19 -45.10
CA ILE A 9 4.82 -0.60 -44.49
C ILE A 9 5.44 0.14 -43.30
N LYS A 10 5.71 1.45 -43.42
CA LYS A 10 6.27 2.24 -42.32
C LYS A 10 5.36 2.28 -41.09
N ARG A 11 4.04 2.37 -41.29
CA ARG A 11 3.04 2.30 -40.21
C ARG A 11 2.99 0.92 -39.56
N ALA A 12 3.01 -0.14 -40.37
CA ALA A 12 3.03 -1.52 -39.86
C ALA A 12 4.30 -1.80 -39.02
N VAL A 13 5.47 -1.34 -39.48
CA VAL A 13 6.73 -1.45 -38.73
C VAL A 13 6.68 -0.65 -37.43
N PHE A 14 6.14 0.58 -37.46
CA PHE A 14 5.98 1.40 -36.26
C PHE A 14 5.05 0.74 -35.22
N VAL A 15 3.90 0.21 -35.67
CA VAL A 15 2.97 -0.52 -34.78
C VAL A 15 3.63 -1.79 -34.23
N PHE A 16 4.38 -2.53 -35.05
CA PHE A 16 5.08 -3.73 -34.60
C PHE A 16 6.15 -3.42 -33.54
N ILE A 17 6.92 -2.34 -33.71
CA ILE A 17 7.89 -1.87 -32.72
C ILE A 17 7.18 -1.42 -31.44
N ALA A 18 6.11 -0.63 -31.55
CA ALA A 18 5.35 -0.17 -30.39
C ALA A 18 4.77 -1.35 -29.57
N VAL A 19 4.23 -2.35 -30.25
CA VAL A 19 3.73 -3.59 -29.64
C VAL A 19 4.88 -4.36 -28.99
N TYR A 20 6.00 -4.58 -29.69
CA TYR A 20 7.15 -5.29 -29.14
C TYR A 20 7.73 -4.61 -27.88
N CYS A 21 7.76 -3.28 -27.85
CA CYS A 21 8.18 -2.50 -26.69
C CYS A 21 7.21 -2.66 -25.50
N LEU A 22 5.91 -2.77 -25.74
CA LEU A 22 4.90 -2.98 -24.68
C LEU A 22 4.97 -4.37 -24.05
N PHE A 23 5.39 -5.40 -24.80
CA PHE A 23 5.47 -6.79 -24.32
C PHE A 23 6.85 -7.23 -23.82
N SER A 24 7.91 -6.43 -24.04
CA SER A 24 9.27 -6.75 -23.59
C SER A 24 9.60 -6.29 -22.17
N VAL A 25 8.70 -5.54 -21.53
CA VAL A 25 8.88 -5.10 -20.13
C VAL A 25 8.43 -6.21 -19.18
N LYS A 26 9.33 -6.68 -18.31
CA LYS A 26 8.95 -7.54 -17.19
C LYS A 26 8.19 -6.71 -16.17
N THR A 27 6.87 -6.78 -16.21
CA THR A 27 6.02 -6.20 -15.17
C THR A 27 6.00 -7.16 -13.98
N PHE A 28 6.80 -6.88 -12.95
CA PHE A 28 6.65 -7.55 -11.67
C PHE A 28 5.38 -7.01 -11.03
N ALA A 29 4.40 -7.88 -10.86
CA ALA A 29 3.19 -7.53 -10.13
C ALA A 29 3.53 -7.51 -8.64
N GLU A 30 4.09 -6.38 -8.20
CA GLU A 30 4.55 -6.16 -6.84
C GLU A 30 3.35 -6.17 -5.88
N GLY A 31 3.14 -7.29 -5.21
CA GLY A 31 2.29 -7.34 -4.02
C GLY A 31 1.33 -8.50 -3.88
N SER A 32 1.09 -9.31 -4.92
CA SER A 32 0.30 -10.54 -4.78
C SER A 32 1.22 -11.69 -4.38
N LYS A 33 0.89 -12.39 -3.29
CA LYS A 33 1.62 -13.60 -2.87
C LYS A 33 1.67 -14.67 -3.97
N ASP A 34 0.66 -14.70 -4.84
CA ASP A 34 0.47 -15.73 -5.86
C ASP A 34 1.26 -15.46 -7.15
N LEU A 35 1.93 -14.30 -7.22
CA LEU A 35 2.76 -13.90 -8.35
C LEU A 35 4.26 -14.14 -8.08
N TYR A 36 4.60 -14.69 -6.91
CA TYR A 36 5.95 -15.14 -6.59
C TYR A 36 6.13 -16.62 -6.94
N PRO A 37 7.23 -16.99 -7.64
CA PRO A 37 7.56 -18.39 -7.89
C PRO A 37 7.65 -19.21 -6.59
N SER A 38 7.39 -20.52 -6.69
CA SER A 38 7.53 -21.44 -5.55
C SER A 38 8.91 -21.29 -4.89
N GLY A 39 8.90 -21.09 -3.57
CA GLY A 39 10.12 -20.90 -2.77
C GLY A 39 10.65 -19.47 -2.70
N VAL A 40 10.05 -18.50 -3.42
CA VAL A 40 10.43 -17.09 -3.34
C VAL A 40 9.55 -16.38 -2.32
N ALA A 41 10.17 -15.86 -1.25
CA ALA A 41 9.52 -14.96 -0.31
C ALA A 41 9.36 -13.59 -0.97
N GLY A 42 8.15 -13.30 -1.45
CA GLY A 42 7.80 -11.98 -1.95
C GLY A 42 7.29 -11.03 -0.89
N ASN A 43 7.53 -9.74 -1.06
CA ASN A 43 6.94 -8.71 -0.21
C ASN A 43 5.54 -8.35 -0.73
N ARG A 44 4.56 -8.34 0.17
CA ARG A 44 3.23 -7.81 -0.16
C ARG A 44 3.30 -6.30 -0.28
N ALA A 45 2.50 -5.73 -1.17
CA ALA A 45 2.29 -4.29 -1.19
C ALA A 45 1.77 -3.87 0.19
N VAL A 46 2.40 -2.85 0.76
CA VAL A 46 2.02 -2.26 2.03
C VAL A 46 1.71 -0.78 1.82
N ILE A 47 0.71 -0.29 2.54
CA ILE A 47 0.50 1.15 2.67
C ILE A 47 1.50 1.63 3.72
N TYR A 48 2.37 2.55 3.31
CA TYR A 48 3.34 3.17 4.19
C TYR A 48 2.80 4.48 4.76
N SER A 49 3.00 4.68 6.06
CA SER A 49 2.64 5.91 6.75
C SER A 49 3.75 6.32 7.71
N SER A 50 4.05 7.60 7.81
CA SER A 50 5.01 8.16 8.77
C SER A 50 4.53 9.51 9.29
N THR A 51 4.98 9.87 10.49
CA THR A 51 4.88 11.24 11.00
C THR A 51 6.01 12.14 10.48
N ASP A 52 7.08 11.56 9.97
CA ASP A 52 8.22 12.29 9.41
C ASP A 52 8.07 12.46 7.89
N ALA A 53 7.85 13.70 7.46
CA ALA A 53 7.75 14.07 6.04
C ALA A 53 9.10 13.93 5.28
N GLY A 54 10.22 13.73 5.99
CA GLY A 54 11.57 13.64 5.42
C GLY A 54 12.00 12.25 4.96
N THR A 55 11.22 11.20 5.26
CA THR A 55 11.59 9.80 4.94
C THR A 55 11.06 9.33 3.58
N ALA A 56 10.91 10.24 2.62
CA ALA A 56 10.50 9.90 1.26
C ALA A 56 11.66 9.22 0.52
N GLY A 57 11.65 7.88 0.49
CA GLY A 57 12.56 7.08 -0.33
C GLY A 57 12.00 6.82 -1.73
N ALA A 58 12.81 6.30 -2.64
CA ALA A 58 12.37 5.94 -3.99
C ALA A 58 11.17 4.97 -4.01
N ALA A 59 11.03 4.12 -2.98
CA ALA A 59 9.92 3.20 -2.81
C ALA A 59 8.65 3.86 -2.24
N PHE A 60 8.76 4.98 -1.54
CA PHE A 60 7.64 5.69 -0.89
C PHE A 60 7.79 7.22 -1.09
N PRO A 61 7.62 7.73 -2.33
CA PRO A 61 7.88 9.14 -2.64
C PRO A 61 6.83 10.10 -2.04
N PHE A 62 5.66 9.59 -1.63
CA PHE A 62 4.56 10.39 -1.10
C PHE A 62 4.14 9.85 0.27
N VAL A 63 4.99 10.10 1.27
CA VAL A 63 4.71 9.67 2.64
C VAL A 63 3.63 10.56 3.23
N THR A 64 2.57 9.95 3.76
CA THR A 64 1.54 10.64 4.54
C THR A 64 1.43 10.00 5.91
N GLN A 65 0.70 10.63 6.82
CA GLN A 65 0.43 10.05 8.14
C GLN A 65 -0.57 8.87 8.08
N GLY A 66 -1.14 8.54 6.91
CA GLY A 66 -2.16 7.51 6.79
C GLY A 66 -3.44 7.85 7.56
N THR A 67 -3.95 9.08 7.39
CA THR A 67 -5.10 9.60 8.15
C THR A 67 -6.42 9.01 7.65
N HIS A 68 -7.24 8.53 8.60
CA HIS A 68 -8.62 8.13 8.36
C HIS A 68 -9.56 9.13 9.03
N TYR A 69 -10.66 9.49 8.35
CA TYR A 69 -11.68 10.39 8.88
C TYR A 69 -12.92 9.59 9.28
N ALA A 70 -13.48 9.90 10.44
CA ALA A 70 -14.77 9.39 10.89
C ALA A 70 -15.68 10.58 11.19
N TYR A 71 -16.88 10.57 10.64
CA TYR A 71 -17.92 11.56 10.91
C TYR A 71 -18.88 10.96 11.92
N VAL A 72 -19.01 11.62 13.06
CA VAL A 72 -19.83 11.17 14.19
C VAL A 72 -20.66 12.32 14.73
N MET A 73 -21.80 12.01 15.34
CA MET A 73 -22.61 12.98 16.06
C MET A 73 -22.11 13.18 17.49
N ALA A 74 -22.43 14.33 18.09
CA ALA A 74 -22.13 14.58 19.50
C ALA A 74 -22.81 13.52 20.38
N GLY A 75 -22.02 12.86 21.22
CA GLY A 75 -22.47 11.76 22.09
C GLY A 75 -22.20 10.35 21.54
N GLU A 76 -21.78 10.21 20.29
CA GLU A 76 -21.34 8.92 19.77
C GLU A 76 -19.92 8.56 20.25
N SER A 77 -19.64 7.26 20.32
CA SER A 77 -18.35 6.75 20.78
C SER A 77 -17.55 6.15 19.63
N ILE A 78 -16.31 6.61 19.46
CA ILE A 78 -15.34 6.02 18.54
C ILE A 78 -14.43 5.08 19.33
N THR A 79 -14.33 3.83 18.91
CA THR A 79 -13.35 2.87 19.43
C THR A 79 -12.30 2.60 18.37
N ALA A 80 -11.03 2.73 18.75
CA ALA A 80 -9.90 2.48 17.88
C ALA A 80 -8.88 1.58 18.59
N SER A 81 -8.36 0.61 17.85
CA SER A 81 -7.42 -0.41 18.33
C SER A 81 -6.33 -0.61 17.30
N SER A 82 -5.13 -0.98 17.73
CA SER A 82 -3.98 -1.19 16.84
C SER A 82 -3.18 -2.40 17.28
N SER A 83 -2.69 -3.20 16.32
CA SER A 83 -1.75 -4.28 16.64
C SER A 83 -0.39 -3.76 17.13
N SER A 84 -0.09 -2.49 16.85
CA SER A 84 1.14 -1.82 17.27
C SER A 84 0.97 -0.98 18.54
N GLN A 85 -0.22 -1.02 19.17
CA GLN A 85 -0.46 -0.30 20.42
C GLN A 85 0.55 -0.75 21.49
N ASN A 86 1.28 0.21 22.06
CA ASN A 86 2.35 0.01 23.04
C ASN A 86 3.53 -0.87 22.56
N VAL A 87 3.63 -1.14 21.26
CA VAL A 87 4.78 -1.83 20.64
C VAL A 87 5.75 -0.78 20.14
N ASN A 88 6.98 -0.74 20.68
CA ASN A 88 8.02 0.22 20.30
C ASN A 88 7.54 1.69 20.31
N GLY A 89 6.67 2.05 21.26
CA GLY A 89 6.10 3.39 21.35
C GLY A 89 4.95 3.67 20.36
N GLY A 90 4.43 2.67 19.66
CA GLY A 90 3.25 2.79 18.82
C GLY A 90 2.00 3.17 19.64
N ARG A 91 1.23 4.15 19.13
CA ARG A 91 0.02 4.68 19.79
C ARG A 91 -1.07 4.93 18.76
N VAL A 92 -2.32 4.74 19.17
CA VAL A 92 -3.46 5.33 18.45
C VAL A 92 -3.46 6.84 18.70
N ARG A 93 -3.43 7.62 17.62
CA ARG A 93 -3.53 9.09 17.61
C ARG A 93 -4.90 9.50 17.06
N LEU A 94 -5.63 10.32 17.80
CA LEU A 94 -6.91 10.90 17.40
C LEU A 94 -6.77 12.41 17.31
N THR A 95 -7.26 13.00 16.22
CA THR A 95 -7.29 14.45 16.03
C THR A 95 -8.74 14.88 16.03
N ALA A 96 -9.11 15.75 16.97
CA ALA A 96 -10.45 16.30 17.06
C ALA A 96 -10.71 17.34 15.95
N PRO A 97 -11.97 17.69 15.65
CA PRO A 97 -12.32 18.65 14.60
C PRO A 97 -11.72 20.04 14.79
N ASP A 98 -11.40 20.42 16.03
CA ASP A 98 -10.73 21.67 16.40
C ASP A 98 -9.19 21.63 16.20
N GLY A 99 -8.66 20.48 15.77
CA GLY A 99 -7.23 20.23 15.59
C GLY A 99 -6.51 19.69 16.83
N SER A 100 -7.17 19.58 17.99
CA SER A 100 -6.58 19.02 19.21
C SER A 100 -6.19 17.55 19.01
N VAL A 101 -4.99 17.17 19.48
CA VAL A 101 -4.44 15.82 19.29
C VAL A 101 -4.40 15.06 20.60
N TYR A 102 -4.92 13.83 20.57
CA TYR A 102 -4.94 12.89 21.68
C TYR A 102 -4.21 11.60 21.30
N ASN A 103 -3.46 11.04 22.23
CA ASN A 103 -2.88 9.71 22.09
C ASN A 103 -3.51 8.78 23.13
N SER A 104 -3.88 7.57 22.71
CA SER A 104 -4.14 6.42 23.60
C SER A 104 -3.06 6.28 24.68
N ALA A 105 -3.31 5.65 25.81
CA ALA A 105 -2.30 5.47 26.87
C ALA A 105 -1.13 4.57 26.44
N GLY A 106 0.02 4.63 27.14
CA GLY A 106 1.20 3.81 26.88
C GLY A 106 1.08 2.42 27.50
N ASN A 107 0.01 1.72 27.20
CA ASN A 107 -0.31 0.40 27.74
C ASN A 107 -0.99 -0.47 26.67
N ASP A 108 -1.22 -1.74 26.98
CA ASP A 108 -1.78 -2.72 26.04
C ASP A 108 -3.31 -2.61 25.85
N ILE A 109 -3.98 -1.61 26.44
CA ILE A 109 -5.42 -1.39 26.21
C ILE A 109 -5.60 -0.98 24.74
N GLY A 110 -6.46 -1.71 24.00
CA GLY A 110 -6.65 -1.50 22.57
C GLY A 110 -5.61 -2.19 21.68
N ARG A 111 -4.74 -3.05 22.24
CA ARG A 111 -3.77 -3.84 21.46
C ARG A 111 -4.40 -5.06 20.79
N ILE A 112 -4.17 -5.21 19.50
CA ILE A 112 -4.59 -6.38 18.71
C ILE A 112 -3.41 -7.37 18.65
N TRP A 113 -3.42 -8.39 19.51
CA TRP A 113 -2.30 -9.33 19.68
C TRP A 113 -2.03 -10.25 18.49
N ILE A 114 -3.05 -10.58 17.71
CA ILE A 114 -2.94 -11.53 16.59
C ILE A 114 -3.48 -10.86 15.33
N ARG A 115 -2.62 -10.79 14.30
CA ARG A 115 -3.07 -10.73 12.91
C ARG A 115 -3.15 -12.18 12.47
N PRO A 116 -4.30 -12.74 12.07
CA PRO A 116 -4.31 -14.00 11.34
C PRO A 116 -3.54 -13.76 10.05
N LEU A 117 -2.24 -14.03 10.07
CA LEU A 117 -1.46 -14.19 8.86
C LEU A 117 -2.08 -15.37 8.14
N LEU A 118 -2.58 -15.11 6.93
CA LEU A 118 -2.98 -16.13 5.97
C LEU A 118 -1.82 -17.14 5.84
N GLY A 119 -1.93 -18.26 6.56
CA GLY A 119 -0.86 -19.26 6.74
C GLY A 119 -0.80 -19.94 8.12
N ALA A 120 -1.45 -19.40 9.15
CA ALA A 120 -1.41 -19.96 10.52
C ALA A 120 -2.78 -20.47 11.01
N MET A 121 -3.51 -21.23 10.19
CA MET A 121 -4.55 -22.13 10.72
C MET A 121 -3.87 -23.41 11.21
N PRO A 122 -3.94 -23.76 12.52
CA PRO A 122 -3.58 -25.09 12.96
C PRO A 122 -4.57 -26.07 12.35
N ASN A 123 -4.06 -27.18 11.80
CA ASN A 123 -4.86 -28.31 11.37
C ASN A 123 -5.93 -28.63 12.43
N ARG A 124 -7.20 -28.50 12.04
CA ARG A 124 -8.24 -29.40 12.53
C ARG A 124 -8.35 -30.55 11.56
#